data_AF-T0VD48-F1
#
_entry.id   AF-T0VD48-F1
#
_cell.length_a   1.000
_cell.length_b   1.000
_cell.length_c   1.000
_cell.angle_alpha   90.00
_cell.angle_beta   90.00
_cell.angle_gamma   90.00
#
_symmetry.space_group_name_H-M   'P 1'
#
loop_
_entity.id
_entity.type
_entity.pdbx_description
1 polymer ?
#
loop_
_entity_poly.entity_id
_entity_poly.type
_entity_poly.pdbx_seq_one_letter_code
_entity_poly.pdbx_strand_id
1 'polypeptide(L)'
;MKEYYLIRFLMENKETYCIWCSDIKDSLLTHGEKLLSFSNLQSVKKYCAENKIELSSSDVSTYNIIELKNLMVKNDVSNYNLYLDFWNIINDAMRSVEQDFIGDDKLYVGIYDKLFFGLNLLIRPEDEKYIPVWSQEEILKLKEIMNMGIDFFDCQFQERIL
;
A
#
# COMPACT_ATOMS: atom_id res chain seq x y z
N MET A 1 16.51 -10.17 10.19
CA MET A 1 16.56 -11.22 9.14
C MET A 1 15.66 -10.71 8.04
N LYS A 2 16.09 -10.74 6.78
CA LYS A 2 15.28 -10.24 5.68
C LYS A 2 14.16 -11.22 5.38
N GLU A 3 12.93 -10.72 5.34
CA GLU A 3 11.74 -11.49 4.98
C GLU A 3 11.15 -10.92 3.70
N TYR A 4 10.68 -11.81 2.82
CA TYR A 4 10.17 -11.43 1.51
C TYR A 4 8.74 -11.91 1.34
N TYR A 5 7.86 -11.01 0.94
CA TYR A 5 6.44 -11.27 0.79
C TYR A 5 5.96 -10.89 -0.59
N LEU A 6 5.11 -11.73 -1.16
CA LEU A 6 4.49 -11.46 -2.44
C LEU A 6 3.29 -10.55 -2.24
N ILE A 7 3.29 -9.42 -2.92
CA ILE A 7 2.15 -8.49 -2.93
C ILE A 7 1.58 -8.36 -4.33
N ARG A 8 0.28 -8.07 -4.41
CA ARG A 8 -0.46 -7.87 -5.65
C ARG A 8 -1.26 -6.58 -5.62
N PHE A 9 -1.11 -5.77 -6.66
CA PHE A 9 -1.96 -4.62 -6.93
C PHE A 9 -3.02 -5.01 -7.96
N LEU A 10 -4.29 -4.85 -7.60
CA LEU A 10 -5.43 -5.06 -8.50
C LEU A 10 -5.92 -3.70 -9.03
N MET A 11 -5.67 -3.44 -10.30
CA MET A 11 -6.04 -2.20 -11.01
C MET A 11 -7.06 -2.53 -12.11
N GLU A 12 -7.83 -1.54 -12.57
CA GLU A 12 -8.99 -1.74 -13.47
C GLU A 12 -8.73 -2.65 -14.68
N ASN A 13 -7.55 -2.55 -15.30
CA ASN A 13 -7.19 -3.29 -16.51
C ASN A 13 -5.95 -4.17 -16.35
N LYS A 14 -5.38 -4.28 -15.14
CA LYS A 14 -4.16 -5.05 -14.90
C LYS A 14 -4.02 -5.49 -13.46
N GLU A 15 -3.44 -6.68 -13.28
CA GLU A 15 -2.85 -7.09 -12.02
C GLU A 15 -1.34 -6.93 -12.10
N THR A 16 -0.71 -6.51 -11.01
CA THR A 16 0.74 -6.33 -10.93
C THR A 16 1.26 -6.93 -9.65
N TYR A 17 2.29 -7.75 -9.74
CA TYR A 17 2.91 -8.42 -8.61
C TYR A 17 4.23 -7.74 -8.28
N CYS A 18 4.51 -7.54 -7.00
CA CYS A 18 5.78 -7.02 -6.50
C CYS A 18 6.26 -7.90 -5.35
N ILE A 19 7.52 -7.73 -4.95
CA ILE A 19 8.08 -8.37 -3.76
C ILE A 19 8.35 -7.27 -2.73
N TRP A 20 7.68 -7.36 -1.59
CA TRP A 20 7.92 -6.52 -0.42
C TRP A 20 8.95 -7.20 0.49
N CYS A 21 9.87 -6.43 1.04
CA CYS A 21 10.96 -6.86 1.88
C CYS A 21 10.85 -6.19 3.24
N SER A 22 10.75 -7.00 4.30
CA SER A 22 10.90 -6.52 5.67
C SER A 22 12.35 -6.73 6.13
N ASP A 23 13.00 -5.63 6.54
CA ASP A 23 14.36 -5.59 7.06
C ASP A 23 14.49 -4.44 8.07
N ILE A 24 15.60 -3.68 8.05
CA ILE A 24 15.75 -2.46 8.87
C ILE A 24 14.74 -1.38 8.44
N LYS A 25 14.43 -1.33 7.14
CA LYS A 25 13.39 -0.48 6.56
C LYS A 25 12.58 -1.30 5.57
N ASP A 26 11.27 -1.30 5.75
CA ASP A 26 10.35 -1.97 4.84
C ASP A 26 10.40 -1.34 3.45
N SER A 27 10.42 -2.16 2.41
CA SER A 27 10.63 -1.67 1.04
C SER A 27 10.08 -2.64 0.02
N LEU A 28 9.87 -2.16 -1.20
CA LEU A 28 9.64 -2.99 -2.36
C LEU A 28 10.97 -3.18 -3.09
N LEU A 29 11.17 -4.36 -3.69
CA LEU A 29 12.32 -4.54 -4.59
C LEU A 29 12.23 -3.59 -5.77
N THR A 30 13.39 -3.13 -6.24
CA THR A 30 13.52 -2.16 -7.33
C THR A 30 14.42 -2.66 -8.44
N HIS A 31 14.28 -2.07 -9.62
CA HIS A 31 15.20 -2.18 -10.74
C HIS A 31 15.57 -0.77 -11.22
N GLY A 32 16.72 -0.27 -10.76
CA GLY A 32 17.07 1.14 -10.93
C GLY A 32 16.11 2.04 -10.14
N GLU A 33 15.58 3.07 -10.79
CA GLU A 33 14.66 4.06 -10.19
C GLU A 33 13.18 3.63 -10.23
N LYS A 34 12.91 2.36 -10.56
CA LYS A 34 11.57 1.81 -10.70
C LYS A 34 11.32 0.65 -9.75
N LEU A 35 10.06 0.47 -9.36
CA LEU A 35 9.62 -0.74 -8.65
C LEU A 35 9.79 -1.97 -9.55
N LEU A 36 10.38 -3.03 -9.00
CA LEU A 36 10.44 -4.32 -9.66
C LEU A 36 9.05 -4.95 -9.62
N SER A 37 8.45 -5.08 -10.79
CA SER A 37 7.07 -5.52 -10.94
C SER A 37 6.93 -6.61 -12.00
N PHE A 38 5.95 -7.49 -11.81
CA PHE A 38 5.71 -8.65 -12.66
C PHE A 38 4.26 -8.72 -13.10
N SER A 39 4.01 -9.19 -14.32
CA SER A 39 2.65 -9.38 -14.84
C SER A 39 2.00 -10.69 -14.37
N ASN A 40 2.77 -11.63 -13.84
CA ASN A 40 2.28 -12.96 -13.46
C ASN A 40 3.21 -13.65 -12.45
N LEU A 41 2.63 -14.63 -11.72
CA LEU A 41 3.32 -15.43 -10.71
C LEU A 41 4.48 -16.29 -11.25
N GLN A 42 4.44 -16.70 -12.52
CA GLN A 42 5.54 -17.50 -13.09
C GLN A 42 6.83 -16.66 -13.19
N SER A 43 6.69 -15.39 -13.54
CA SER A 43 7.81 -14.44 -13.65
C SER A 43 8.40 -14.13 -12.26
N VAL A 44 7.54 -13.96 -11.25
CA VAL A 44 7.97 -13.84 -9.84
C VAL A 44 8.78 -15.07 -9.42
N LYS A 45 8.25 -16.29 -9.64
CA LYS A 45 8.92 -17.54 -9.26
C LYS A 45 10.28 -17.69 -9.94
N LYS A 46 10.36 -17.35 -11.23
CA LYS A 46 11.62 -17.36 -11.98
C LYS A 46 12.63 -16.39 -11.36
N TYR A 47 12.22 -15.15 -11.11
CA TYR A 47 13.08 -14.14 -10.48
C TYR A 47 13.57 -14.58 -9.09
N CYS A 48 12.68 -15.12 -8.25
CA CYS A 48 13.04 -15.62 -6.93
C CYS A 48 14.08 -16.75 -7.01
N ALA A 49 13.91 -17.70 -7.93
CA ALA A 49 14.87 -18.79 -8.12
C ALA A 49 16.24 -18.30 -8.59
N GLU A 50 16.27 -17.36 -9.54
CA GLU A 50 17.50 -16.78 -10.08
C GLU A 50 18.27 -15.95 -9.03
N ASN A 51 17.56 -15.27 -8.13
CA ASN A 51 18.13 -14.37 -7.12
C ASN A 51 18.26 -15.01 -5.73
N LYS A 52 17.93 -16.30 -5.58
CA LYS A 52 17.95 -17.04 -4.29
C LYS A 52 17.09 -16.36 -3.22
N ILE A 53 15.94 -15.84 -3.62
CA ILE A 53 14.94 -15.25 -2.73
C ILE A 53 13.94 -16.33 -2.34
N GLU A 54 13.79 -16.56 -1.05
CA GLU A 54 12.74 -17.42 -0.49
C GLU A 54 11.63 -16.53 0.07
N LEU A 55 10.39 -16.79 -0.36
CA LEU A 55 9.23 -16.06 0.15
C LEU A 55 8.86 -16.61 1.53
N SER A 56 8.68 -15.70 2.49
CA SER A 56 8.37 -16.01 3.88
C SER A 56 6.95 -16.57 4.08
N SER A 57 6.05 -16.38 3.11
CA SER A 57 4.72 -16.99 3.06
C SER A 57 4.30 -17.29 1.62
N SER A 58 3.41 -18.26 1.46
CA SER A 58 2.68 -18.51 0.20
C SER A 58 1.53 -17.54 -0.04
N ASP A 59 1.14 -16.77 0.99
CA ASP A 59 0.02 -15.84 0.92
C ASP A 59 0.36 -14.63 0.05
N VAL A 60 -0.66 -14.07 -0.60
CA VAL A 60 -0.53 -12.89 -1.46
C VAL A 60 -1.34 -11.74 -0.86
N SER A 61 -0.65 -10.77 -0.27
CA SER A 61 -1.29 -9.53 0.20
C SER A 61 -1.79 -8.76 -1.02
N THR A 62 -3.09 -8.49 -1.07
CA THR A 62 -3.72 -7.83 -2.22
C THR A 62 -4.14 -6.40 -1.88
N TYR A 63 -3.60 -5.43 -2.60
CA TYR A 63 -4.00 -4.03 -2.57
C TYR A 63 -5.01 -3.77 -3.68
N ASN A 64 -6.29 -3.68 -3.31
CA ASN A 64 -7.41 -3.54 -4.24
C ASN A 64 -7.70 -2.08 -4.58
N ILE A 65 -7.02 -1.57 -5.61
CA ILE A 65 -7.17 -0.17 -6.05
C ILE A 65 -8.56 0.09 -6.65
N ILE A 66 -9.20 -0.93 -7.25
CA ILE A 66 -10.57 -0.81 -7.78
C ILE A 66 -11.57 -0.52 -6.65
N GLU A 67 -11.48 -1.27 -5.55
CA GLU A 67 -12.32 -1.04 -4.37
C GLU A 67 -12.03 0.33 -3.74
N LEU A 68 -10.75 0.69 -3.58
CA LEU A 68 -10.35 1.98 -3.05
C LEU A 68 -10.99 3.14 -3.85
N LYS A 69 -10.87 3.12 -5.19
CA LYS A 69 -11.50 4.12 -6.06
C LYS A 69 -13.02 4.19 -5.88
N ASN A 70 -13.69 3.03 -5.78
CA ASN A 70 -15.14 2.98 -5.59
C ASN A 70 -15.58 3.62 -4.26
N LEU A 71 -14.83 3.41 -3.18
CA LEU A 71 -15.09 4.04 -1.88
C LEU A 71 -14.82 5.55 -1.94
N MET A 72 -13.73 5.98 -2.58
CA MET A 72 -13.42 7.39 -2.77
C MET A 72 -14.52 8.13 -3.54
N VAL A 73 -15.07 7.57 -4.62
CA VAL A 73 -16.17 8.21 -5.38
C VAL A 73 -17.40 8.45 -4.48
N LYS A 74 -17.65 7.55 -3.52
CA LYS A 74 -18.77 7.63 -2.57
C LYS A 74 -18.48 8.49 -1.34
N ASN A 75 -17.26 8.99 -1.17
CA ASN A 75 -16.76 9.56 0.09
C ASN A 75 -16.90 8.59 1.28
N ASP A 76 -16.85 7.28 1.02
CA ASP A 76 -16.96 6.26 2.06
C ASP A 76 -15.59 5.99 2.68
N VAL A 77 -15.45 6.37 3.95
CA VAL A 77 -14.22 6.23 4.74
C VAL A 77 -14.34 5.15 5.82
N SER A 78 -15.36 4.29 5.75
CA SER A 78 -15.63 3.27 6.77
C SER A 78 -14.65 2.09 6.75
N ASN A 79 -13.99 1.83 5.62
CA ASN A 79 -13.01 0.74 5.49
C ASN A 79 -11.59 1.20 5.89
N TYR A 80 -11.38 1.42 7.19
CA TYR A 80 -10.12 1.96 7.70
C TYR A 80 -8.90 1.10 7.36
N ASN A 81 -9.04 -0.23 7.38
CA ASN A 81 -7.95 -1.16 7.03
C ASN A 81 -7.46 -0.92 5.60
N LEU A 82 -8.39 -0.84 4.63
CA LEU A 82 -8.02 -0.64 3.24
C LEU A 82 -7.24 0.68 3.04
N TYR A 83 -7.70 1.78 3.65
CA TYR A 83 -7.02 3.07 3.55
C TYR A 83 -5.65 3.04 4.24
N LEU A 84 -5.56 2.44 5.43
CA LEU A 84 -4.31 2.36 6.20
C LEU A 84 -3.27 1.48 5.52
N ASP A 85 -3.68 0.29 5.07
CA ASP A 85 -2.80 -0.63 4.34
C ASP A 85 -2.29 0.01 3.05
N PHE A 86 -3.17 0.71 2.32
CA PHE A 86 -2.76 1.41 1.11
C PHE A 86 -1.82 2.60 1.41
N TRP A 87 -2.08 3.37 2.47
CA TRP A 87 -1.19 4.43 2.93
C TRP A 87 0.22 3.91 3.23
N ASN A 88 0.30 2.81 3.98
CA ASN A 88 1.57 2.21 4.36
C ASN A 88 2.36 1.71 3.14
N ILE A 89 1.69 1.02 2.20
CA ILE A 89 2.39 0.53 1.01
C ILE A 89 2.83 1.65 0.06
N ILE A 90 2.11 2.78 0.01
CA ILE A 90 2.58 3.97 -0.73
C ILE A 90 3.88 4.47 -0.11
N ASN A 91 3.93 4.64 1.21
CA ASN A 91 5.12 5.12 1.90
C ASN A 91 6.33 4.22 1.62
N ASP A 92 6.16 2.91 1.82
CA ASP A 92 7.23 1.94 1.55
C ASP A 92 7.69 1.98 0.09
N ALA A 93 6.76 2.09 -0.87
CA ALA A 93 7.07 2.10 -2.28
C ALA A 93 7.78 3.38 -2.73
N MET A 94 7.34 4.56 -2.30
CA MET A 94 7.99 5.83 -2.60
C MET A 94 9.39 5.89 -2.00
N ARG A 95 9.53 5.45 -0.74
CA ARG A 95 10.84 5.33 -0.08
C ARG A 95 11.79 4.40 -0.82
N SER A 96 11.27 3.32 -1.41
CA SER A 96 12.09 2.35 -2.15
C SER A 96 12.74 2.93 -3.41
N VAL A 97 12.15 4.00 -3.97
CA VAL A 97 12.67 4.73 -5.13
C VAL A 97 13.15 6.15 -4.76
N GLU A 98 13.48 6.36 -3.47
CA GLU A 98 14.03 7.61 -2.93
C GLU A 98 13.15 8.85 -3.20
N GLN A 99 11.82 8.67 -3.22
CA GLN A 99 10.84 9.76 -3.34
C GLN A 99 10.20 10.10 -1.99
N ASP A 100 9.96 11.40 -1.77
CA ASP A 100 9.31 11.89 -0.55
C ASP A 100 7.80 11.61 -0.57
N PHE A 101 7.29 11.10 0.55
CA PHE A 101 5.87 10.82 0.72
C PHE A 101 5.17 11.93 1.50
N ILE A 102 4.23 12.62 0.85
CA ILE A 102 3.50 13.76 1.48
C ILE A 102 2.69 13.35 2.72
N GLY A 103 2.33 12.07 2.86
CA GLY A 103 1.61 11.56 4.02
C GLY A 103 2.41 11.58 5.32
N ASP A 104 3.74 11.78 5.26
CA ASP A 104 4.60 11.97 6.42
C ASP A 104 4.56 13.41 6.97
N ASP A 105 3.91 14.35 6.26
CA ASP A 105 3.73 15.72 6.75
C ASP A 105 2.78 15.75 7.96
N LYS A 106 3.09 16.63 8.93
CA LYS A 106 2.28 16.90 10.12
C LYS A 106 0.82 17.23 9.80
N LEU A 107 0.54 17.77 8.62
CA LEU A 107 -0.82 18.05 8.13
C LEU A 107 -1.69 16.78 8.00
N TYR A 108 -1.08 15.61 7.80
CA TYR A 108 -1.76 14.35 7.56
C TYR A 108 -1.73 13.38 8.76
N VAL A 109 -0.88 13.64 9.77
CA VAL A 109 -0.76 12.78 10.97
C VAL A 109 -2.11 12.53 11.64
N GLY A 110 -2.95 13.56 11.79
CA GLY A 110 -4.28 13.39 12.39
C GLY A 110 -5.23 12.50 11.58
N ILE A 111 -5.06 12.42 10.26
CA ILE A 111 -5.84 11.55 9.38
C ILE A 111 -5.37 10.10 9.54
N TYR A 112 -4.05 9.89 9.53
CA TYR A 112 -3.46 8.58 9.75
C TYR A 112 -3.87 8.01 11.12
N ASP A 113 -3.78 8.82 12.18
CA ASP A 113 -4.19 8.43 13.53
C ASP A 113 -5.67 8.02 13.57
N LYS A 114 -6.57 8.77 12.92
CA LYS A 114 -7.98 8.41 12.84
C LYS A 114 -8.20 7.05 12.17
N LEU A 115 -7.50 6.75 11.08
CA LEU A 115 -7.56 5.44 10.43
C LEU A 115 -7.07 4.34 11.38
N PHE A 116 -5.91 4.54 12.00
CA PHE A 116 -5.30 3.58 12.91
C PHE A 116 -6.18 3.28 14.14
N PHE A 117 -6.63 4.31 14.85
CA PHE A 117 -7.51 4.13 16.00
C PHE A 117 -8.89 3.60 15.59
N GLY A 118 -9.35 3.92 14.38
CA GLY A 118 -10.59 3.37 13.81
C GLY A 118 -10.58 1.84 13.70
N LEU A 119 -9.41 1.21 13.64
CA LEU A 119 -9.27 -0.25 13.68
C LEU A 119 -9.57 -0.87 15.04
N ASN A 120 -9.59 -0.06 16.11
CA ASN A 120 -9.88 -0.51 17.47
C ASN A 120 -8.98 -1.68 17.95
N LEU A 121 -7.78 -1.85 17.38
CA LEU A 121 -6.87 -2.99 17.69
C LEU A 121 -6.34 -2.97 19.12
N LEU A 122 -6.32 -1.79 19.76
CA LEU A 122 -5.80 -1.58 21.10
C LEU A 122 -6.91 -1.50 22.17
N ILE A 123 -8.17 -1.63 21.76
CA ILE A 123 -9.34 -1.47 22.64
C ILE A 123 -9.72 -2.83 23.23
N ARG A 124 -10.01 -2.87 24.52
CA ARG A 124 -10.44 -4.12 25.17
C ARG A 124 -11.90 -4.41 24.81
N PRO A 125 -12.34 -5.69 24.82
CA PRO A 125 -13.72 -6.04 24.47
C PRO A 125 -14.79 -5.31 25.31
N GLU A 126 -14.48 -4.95 26.55
CA GLU A 126 -15.35 -4.23 27.47
C GLU A 126 -15.44 -2.72 27.25
N ASP A 127 -14.51 -2.14 26.49
CA ASP A 127 -14.41 -0.70 26.27
C ASP A 127 -15.28 -0.25 25.09
N GLU A 128 -15.70 1.02 25.11
CA GLU A 128 -16.43 1.61 23.99
C GLU A 128 -15.54 1.70 22.74
N LYS A 129 -16.08 1.29 21.60
CA LYS A 129 -15.38 1.39 20.31
C LYS A 129 -15.24 2.84 19.90
N TYR A 130 -14.03 3.19 19.47
CA TYR A 130 -13.79 4.44 18.77
C TYR A 130 -14.40 4.38 17.36
N ILE A 131 -15.25 5.37 17.06
CA ILE A 131 -15.80 5.60 15.73
C ILE A 131 -15.33 6.99 15.28
N PRO A 132 -14.36 7.08 14.35
CA PRO A 132 -13.86 8.35 13.88
C PRO A 132 -14.96 9.19 13.22
N VAL A 133 -15.03 10.46 13.59
CA VAL A 133 -15.86 11.46 12.92
C VAL A 133 -15.00 12.20 11.90
N TRP A 134 -15.46 12.26 10.66
CA TRP A 134 -14.73 12.84 9.54
C TRP A 134 -15.35 14.16 9.09
N SER A 135 -14.51 15.20 9.02
CA SER A 135 -14.86 16.43 8.33
C SER A 135 -14.68 16.30 6.81
N GLN A 136 -15.32 17.17 6.05
CA GLN A 136 -15.15 17.21 4.59
C GLN A 136 -13.69 17.51 4.20
N GLU A 137 -12.99 18.35 4.97
CA GLU A 137 -11.57 18.65 4.74
C GLU A 137 -10.69 17.40 4.91
N GLU A 138 -10.93 16.60 5.94
CA GLU A 138 -10.17 15.36 6.18
C GLU A 138 -10.42 14.31 5.10
N ILE A 139 -11.67 14.19 4.62
CA ILE A 139 -12.00 13.29 3.51
C ILE A 139 -11.26 13.73 2.24
N LEU A 140 -11.19 15.04 1.96
CA LEU A 140 -10.48 15.57 0.80
C LEU A 140 -8.96 15.31 0.90
N LYS A 141 -8.36 15.54 2.06
CA LYS A 141 -6.93 15.24 2.31
C LYS A 141 -6.63 13.75 2.21
N LEU A 142 -7.50 12.88 2.73
CA LEU A 142 -7.33 11.43 2.57
C LEU A 142 -7.34 11.06 1.09
N LYS A 143 -8.29 11.59 0.31
CA LYS A 143 -8.35 11.37 -1.14
C LYS A 143 -7.12 11.87 -1.88
N GLU A 144 -6.54 12.99 -1.45
CA GLU A 144 -5.29 13.51 -2.01
C GLU A 144 -4.16 12.49 -1.89
N ILE A 145 -3.97 11.92 -0.69
CA ILE A 145 -2.95 10.87 -0.46
C ILE A 145 -3.23 9.62 -1.30
N MET A 146 -4.49 9.16 -1.33
CA MET A 146 -4.86 7.97 -2.09
C MET A 146 -4.66 8.17 -3.60
N ASN A 147 -5.07 9.32 -4.15
CA ASN A 147 -4.87 9.62 -5.57
C ASN A 147 -3.40 9.76 -5.92
N MET A 148 -2.60 10.43 -5.08
CA MET A 148 -1.16 10.53 -5.27
C MET A 148 -0.52 9.13 -5.33
N GLY A 149 -0.89 8.23 -4.41
CA GLY A 149 -0.42 6.85 -4.44
C GLY A 149 -0.84 6.07 -5.68
N ILE A 150 -2.08 6.24 -6.14
CA ILE A 150 -2.58 5.62 -7.38
C ILE A 150 -1.77 6.12 -8.58
N ASP A 151 -1.57 7.44 -8.71
CA ASP A 151 -0.82 8.04 -9.80
C ASP A 151 0.65 7.56 -9.78
N PHE A 152 1.25 7.48 -8.58
CA PHE A 152 2.58 6.93 -8.39
C PHE A 152 2.67 5.48 -8.93
N PHE A 153 1.76 4.59 -8.52
CA PHE A 153 1.76 3.21 -9.00
C PHE A 153 1.48 3.10 -10.49
N ASP A 154 0.60 3.94 -11.06
CA ASP A 154 0.38 4.00 -12.50
C ASP A 154 1.67 4.36 -13.24
N CYS A 155 2.45 5.34 -12.78
CA CYS A 155 3.75 5.71 -13.35
C CYS A 155 4.84 4.63 -13.16
N GLN A 156 4.82 3.90 -12.04
CA GLN A 156 5.78 2.82 -11.79
C GLN A 156 5.51 1.60 -12.67
N PHE A 157 4.25 1.31 -12.98
CA PHE A 157 3.83 0.12 -13.71
C PHE A 157 3.53 0.35 -15.20
N GLN A 158 3.92 1.50 -15.76
CA GLN A 158 3.75 1.83 -17.18
C GLN A 158 4.84 1.20 -18.08
N GLU A 159 6.01 0.90 -17.53
CA GLU A 159 7.13 0.30 -18.26
C GLU A 159 7.33 -1.13 -17.78
N ARG A 160 6.99 -2.10 -18.64
CA ARG A 160 7.23 -3.52 -18.35
C ARG A 160 8.73 -3.78 -18.39
N ILE A 161 9.36 -3.71 -17.22
CA ILE A 161 10.71 -4.20 -17.05
C ILE A 161 10.59 -5.71 -16.79
N LEU A 162 10.85 -6.47 -17.86
CA LEU A 162 11.02 -7.94 -17.95
C LEU A 162 9.74 -8.79 -18.15
#